data_AF-A0A7J8DBR9-F1
#
_entry.id   AF-A0A7J8DBR9-F1
#
_cell.length_a   1.000
_cell.length_b   1.000
_cell.length_c   1.000
_cell.angle_alpha   90.00
_cell.angle_beta   90.00
_cell.angle_gamma   90.00
#
_symmetry.space_group_name_H-M   'P 1'
#
loop_
_entity.id
_entity.type
_entity.pdbx_description
1 polymer ?
#
loop_
_entity_poly.entity_id
_entity_poly.type
_entity_poly.pdbx_seq_one_letter_code
_entity_poly.pdbx_strand_id
1 'polypeptide(L)'
;MPVPWFLLSFALGPSPVVLSLERLVGPQDAAHCSPGLSCHLLGGDMLCLPGSMVSAPGPVLVPTRLRTELVLRCYEETDCGLCVRVAVHLAVRGHWEEPEDEKQFGRAADPELEEPKNASLQAQVVLSFQAYPTDRCVLLEVQVPAAFVQPGQSVVWLSSI
;
A
#
# COMPACT_ATOMS: atom_id res chain seq x y z
N MET A 1 54.91 28.65 -35.92
CA MET A 1 54.39 27.27 -35.99
C MET A 1 53.18 27.19 -35.06
N PRO A 2 51.94 27.04 -35.57
CA PRO A 2 50.75 26.97 -34.72
C PRO A 2 50.43 25.50 -34.40
N VAL A 3 50.12 25.23 -33.12
CA VAL A 3 49.73 23.91 -32.63
C VAL A 3 48.26 23.63 -33.00
N PRO A 4 47.91 22.48 -33.58
CA PRO A 4 46.55 22.21 -34.03
C PRO A 4 45.65 21.78 -32.86
N TRP A 5 44.55 22.52 -32.67
CA TRP A 5 43.61 22.46 -31.55
C TRP A 5 42.63 21.25 -31.56
N PHE A 6 42.89 20.19 -32.33
CA PHE A 6 41.86 19.19 -32.68
C PHE A 6 41.69 18.00 -31.71
N LEU A 7 42.17 18.07 -30.47
CA LEU A 7 42.08 16.93 -29.53
C LEU A 7 41.34 17.25 -28.22
N LEU A 8 40.15 17.85 -28.31
CA LEU A 8 39.34 18.22 -27.13
C LEU A 8 37.86 17.78 -27.23
N SER A 9 37.56 16.64 -27.86
CA SER A 9 36.16 16.21 -28.04
C SER A 9 35.86 14.73 -27.77
N PHE A 10 36.69 14.02 -27.00
CA PHE A 10 36.37 12.67 -26.52
C PHE A 10 36.39 12.60 -25.00
N ALA A 11 35.45 13.31 -24.38
CA ALA A 11 35.04 13.08 -23.00
C ALA A 11 33.51 13.10 -22.93
N LEU A 12 32.83 12.34 -23.79
CA LEU A 12 31.43 12.01 -23.57
C LEU A 12 31.39 10.92 -22.49
N GLY A 13 31.17 11.38 -21.26
CA GLY A 13 30.96 10.55 -20.09
C GLY A 13 29.73 9.64 -20.22
N PRO A 14 29.46 8.82 -19.17
CA PRO A 14 28.40 7.81 -19.21
C PRO A 14 27.06 8.43 -19.64
N SER A 15 26.41 7.79 -20.60
CA SER A 15 25.09 8.15 -21.10
C SER A 15 24.11 8.37 -19.93
N PRO A 16 23.35 9.47 -19.89
CA PRO A 16 22.37 9.68 -18.83
C PRO A 16 21.38 8.52 -18.85
N VAL A 17 21.24 7.85 -17.71
CA VAL A 17 20.22 6.80 -17.53
C VAL A 17 18.86 7.49 -17.58
N VAL A 18 18.15 7.32 -18.69
CA VAL A 18 16.77 7.81 -18.83
C VAL A 18 15.86 6.79 -18.14
N LEU A 19 15.34 7.15 -16.96
CA LEU A 19 14.32 6.36 -16.29
C LEU A 19 12.96 6.69 -16.93
N SER A 20 12.33 5.70 -17.57
CA SER A 20 10.95 5.82 -18.04
C SER A 20 10.02 5.68 -16.84
N LEU A 21 9.63 6.82 -16.25
CA LEU A 21 8.73 6.86 -15.11
C LEU A 21 7.28 6.91 -15.60
N GLU A 22 6.39 6.23 -14.88
CA GLU A 22 4.94 6.37 -15.11
C GLU A 22 4.51 7.80 -14.79
N ARG A 23 3.64 8.36 -15.62
CA ARG A 23 3.09 9.71 -15.45
C ARG A 23 1.71 9.66 -14.84
N LEU A 24 1.56 10.29 -13.67
CA LEU A 24 0.29 10.52 -13.00
C LEU A 24 -0.19 11.95 -13.25
N VAL A 25 -1.46 12.09 -13.64
CA VAL A 25 -2.11 13.39 -13.86
C VAL A 25 -2.99 13.70 -12.66
N GLY A 26 -2.77 14.85 -12.04
CA GLY A 26 -3.65 15.37 -10.99
C GLY A 26 -2.90 15.83 -9.74
N PRO A 27 -3.43 16.86 -9.06
CA PRO A 27 -2.75 17.47 -7.92
C PRO A 27 -2.92 16.69 -6.61
N GLN A 28 -3.89 15.77 -6.51
CA GLN A 28 -4.32 15.16 -5.24
C GLN A 28 -3.78 13.74 -5.04
N ASP A 29 -3.45 13.44 -3.79
CA ASP A 29 -3.04 12.10 -3.41
C ASP A 29 -4.23 11.16 -3.53
N ALA A 30 -3.96 9.97 -4.05
CA ALA A 30 -4.97 8.94 -4.23
C ALA A 30 -4.47 7.65 -3.57
N ALA A 31 -5.42 6.94 -2.96
CA ALA A 31 -5.25 5.58 -2.53
C ALA A 31 -5.98 4.65 -3.51
N HIS A 32 -5.28 3.64 -3.99
CA HIS A 32 -5.86 2.56 -4.76
C HIS A 32 -5.68 1.26 -3.99
N CYS A 33 -6.65 0.36 -4.11
CA CYS A 33 -6.62 -0.93 -3.45
C CYS A 33 -6.96 -2.03 -4.45
N SER A 34 -6.53 -3.24 -4.13
CA SER A 34 -6.81 -4.41 -4.96
C SER A 34 -8.32 -4.62 -5.13
N PRO A 35 -8.76 -5.23 -6.26
CA PRO A 35 -10.18 -5.46 -6.53
C PRO A 35 -10.90 -6.13 -5.35
N GLY A 36 -12.10 -5.63 -5.06
CA GLY A 36 -12.95 -6.17 -3.98
C GLY A 36 -12.74 -5.53 -2.61
N LEU A 37 -11.81 -4.58 -2.47
CA LEU A 37 -11.55 -3.89 -1.22
C LEU A 37 -11.92 -2.40 -1.31
N SER A 38 -12.16 -1.77 -0.16
CA SER A 38 -12.38 -0.33 -0.08
C SER A 38 -11.23 0.36 0.63
N CYS A 39 -10.80 1.48 0.03
CA CYS A 39 -9.66 2.29 0.43
C CYS A 39 -10.03 3.75 0.57
N HIS A 40 -9.70 4.34 1.72
CA HIS A 40 -9.88 5.77 1.93
C HIS A 40 -8.59 6.40 2.46
N LEU A 41 -8.16 7.46 1.78
CA LEU A 41 -7.12 8.35 2.29
C LEU A 41 -7.77 9.30 3.30
N LEU A 42 -7.51 9.09 4.58
CA LEU A 42 -8.15 9.85 5.66
C LEU A 42 -7.47 11.21 5.92
N GLY A 43 -6.21 11.36 5.51
CA GLY A 43 -5.49 12.63 5.59
C GLY A 43 -3.99 12.48 5.40
N GLY A 44 -3.36 13.57 4.96
CA GLY A 44 -1.91 13.74 4.93
C GLY A 44 -1.43 14.69 6.02
N ASP A 45 -0.12 14.69 6.25
CA ASP A 45 0.62 15.62 7.14
C ASP A 45 0.21 15.57 8.62
N MET A 46 -0.24 14.41 9.09
CA MET A 46 -0.53 14.16 10.51
C MET A 46 0.71 13.77 11.30
N LEU A 47 0.68 13.90 12.63
CA LEU A 47 1.77 13.39 13.48
C LEU A 47 1.61 11.87 13.68
N CYS A 48 2.44 11.08 13.00
CA CYS A 48 2.50 9.63 13.24
C CYS A 48 3.35 9.33 14.48
N LEU A 49 2.71 8.97 15.59
CA LEU A 49 3.42 8.41 16.74
C LEU A 49 3.20 6.89 16.78
N PRO A 50 4.25 6.06 16.73
CA PRO A 50 4.10 4.64 16.96
C PRO A 50 3.63 4.44 18.41
N GLY A 51 2.40 3.93 18.57
CA GLY A 51 1.86 3.55 19.87
C GLY A 51 2.52 2.27 20.41
N SER A 52 2.10 1.83 21.59
CA SER A 52 2.52 0.54 22.13
C SER A 52 1.82 -0.62 21.43
N MET A 53 2.52 -1.74 21.25
CA MET A 53 1.91 -2.97 20.73
C MET A 53 0.91 -3.55 21.75
N VAL A 54 -0.22 -4.05 21.24
CA VAL A 54 -1.28 -4.68 22.04
C VAL A 54 -1.64 -6.05 21.46
N SER A 55 -2.05 -6.99 22.31
CA SER A 55 -2.57 -8.27 21.86
C SER A 55 -3.91 -8.07 21.15
N ALA A 56 -4.04 -8.66 19.96
CA ALA A 56 -5.28 -8.59 19.21
C ALA A 56 -6.32 -9.56 19.80
N PRO A 57 -7.57 -9.12 20.02
CA PRO A 57 -8.64 -9.99 20.52
C PRO A 57 -9.18 -10.96 19.46
N GLY A 58 -8.73 -10.85 18.21
CA GLY A 58 -9.18 -11.68 17.09
C GLY A 58 -8.35 -11.41 15.82
N PRO A 59 -8.89 -11.74 14.63
CA PRO A 59 -8.23 -11.48 13.35
C PRO A 59 -8.05 -9.97 13.09
N VAL A 60 -6.85 -9.58 12.69
CA VAL A 60 -6.44 -8.21 12.39
C VAL A 60 -5.62 -8.16 11.10
N LEU A 61 -5.69 -7.03 10.40
CA LEU A 61 -4.85 -6.77 9.23
C LEU A 61 -3.50 -6.21 9.69
N VAL A 62 -2.42 -6.81 9.23
CA VAL A 62 -1.06 -6.35 9.53
C VAL A 62 -0.28 -6.07 8.24
N PRO A 63 0.50 -4.98 8.19
CA PRO A 63 1.49 -4.77 7.13
C PRO A 63 2.56 -5.86 7.15
N THR A 64 2.83 -6.44 5.98
CA THR A 64 3.80 -7.53 5.81
C THR A 64 4.97 -7.15 4.90
N ARG A 65 4.73 -6.27 3.92
CA ARG A 65 5.75 -5.80 2.98
C ARG A 65 5.41 -4.40 2.50
N LEU A 66 6.45 -3.60 2.31
CA LEU A 66 6.39 -2.31 1.62
C LEU A 66 7.20 -2.40 0.33
N ARG A 67 6.67 -1.84 -0.75
CA ARG A 67 7.38 -1.61 -2.01
C ARG A 67 7.24 -0.15 -2.38
N THR A 68 8.27 0.41 -3.00
CA THR A 68 8.28 1.80 -3.42
C THR A 68 8.73 1.89 -4.87
N GLU A 69 8.07 2.75 -5.63
CA GLU A 69 8.36 3.00 -7.04
C GLU A 69 8.41 4.51 -7.26
N LEU A 70 9.35 4.97 -8.10
CA LEU A 70 9.37 6.37 -8.51
C LEU A 70 8.36 6.57 -9.63
N VAL A 71 7.60 7.66 -9.55
CA VAL A 71 6.65 8.10 -10.57
C VAL A 71 6.79 9.60 -10.79
N LEU A 72 6.37 10.07 -11.96
CA LEU A 72 6.23 11.49 -12.23
C LEU A 72 4.80 11.91 -11.95
N ARG A 73 4.62 12.91 -11.09
CA ARG A 73 3.31 13.53 -10.87
C ARG A 73 3.30 14.91 -11.47
N CYS A 74 2.34 15.13 -12.36
CA CYS A 74 2.24 16.36 -13.12
C CYS A 74 0.98 17.12 -12.75
N TYR A 75 1.16 18.38 -12.34
CA TYR A 75 0.08 19.34 -12.11
C TYR A 75 -0.45 19.88 -13.44
N GLU A 76 0.48 20.17 -14.36
CA GLU A 76 0.22 20.60 -15.74
C GLU A 76 1.09 19.80 -16.73
N GLU A 77 1.07 20.15 -18.02
CA GLU A 77 1.77 19.37 -19.04
C GLU A 77 3.31 19.38 -18.85
N THR A 78 3.85 20.45 -18.28
CA THR A 78 5.29 20.67 -18.08
C THR A 78 5.73 20.76 -16.62
N ASP A 79 4.78 20.99 -15.70
CA ASP A 79 5.05 21.06 -14.26
C ASP A 79 4.88 19.68 -13.62
N CYS A 80 5.98 18.94 -13.52
CA CYS A 80 6.03 17.59 -12.98
C CYS A 80 7.10 17.47 -11.89
N GLY A 81 6.72 16.86 -10.77
CA GLY A 81 7.62 16.47 -9.69
C GLY A 81 7.89 14.96 -9.66
N LEU A 82 8.99 14.57 -9.05
CA LEU A 82 9.21 13.18 -8.65
C LEU A 82 8.36 12.89 -7.42
N CYS A 83 7.57 11.83 -7.49
CA CYS A 83 6.77 11.31 -6.38
C CYS A 83 7.15 9.87 -6.09
N VAL A 84 6.82 9.41 -4.88
CA VAL A 84 7.02 8.03 -4.48
C VAL A 84 5.66 7.33 -4.44
N ARG A 85 5.48 6.33 -5.28
CA ARG A 85 4.36 5.40 -5.17
C ARG A 85 4.72 4.32 -4.17
N VAL A 86 3.96 4.23 -3.08
CA VAL A 86 4.14 3.22 -2.02
C VAL A 86 3.07 2.15 -2.16
N ALA A 87 3.51 0.90 -2.24
CA ALA A 87 2.65 -0.27 -2.18
C ALA A 87 2.80 -1.04 -0.86
N VAL A 88 1.69 -1.14 -0.13
CA VAL A 88 1.63 -1.84 1.15
C VAL A 88 0.95 -3.19 0.93
N HIS A 89 1.60 -4.26 1.37
CA HIS A 89 1.01 -5.58 1.43
C HIS A 89 0.45 -5.85 2.83
N LEU A 90 -0.85 -6.12 2.93
CA LEU A 90 -1.48 -6.52 4.20
C LEU A 90 -1.78 -8.02 4.20
N ALA A 91 -1.77 -8.63 5.38
CA ALA A 91 -2.25 -9.98 5.61
C ALA A 91 -3.11 -10.05 6.87
N VAL A 92 -4.05 -10.99 6.90
CA VAL A 92 -4.82 -11.31 8.10
C VAL A 92 -3.96 -12.15 9.05
N ARG A 93 -3.86 -11.73 10.31
CA ARG A 93 -3.22 -12.47 11.42
C ARG A 93 -4.10 -12.42 12.65
N GLY A 94 -3.89 -13.33 13.60
CA GLY A 94 -4.65 -13.38 14.85
C GLY A 94 -5.28 -14.75 15.06
N HIS A 95 -5.77 -15.00 16.27
CA HIS A 95 -6.46 -16.24 16.57
C HIS A 95 -7.82 -16.23 15.86
N TRP A 96 -8.08 -17.30 15.11
CA TRP A 96 -9.36 -17.55 14.49
C TRP A 96 -10.16 -18.41 15.46
N GLU A 97 -11.31 -17.92 15.92
CA GLU A 97 -12.28 -18.82 16.53
C GLU A 97 -12.83 -19.69 15.40
N GLU A 98 -12.38 -20.94 15.34
CA GLU A 98 -13.05 -21.95 14.54
C GLU A 98 -14.48 -22.07 15.09
N PRO A 99 -15.52 -22.06 14.21
CA PRO A 99 -16.87 -22.30 14.67
C PRO A 99 -16.88 -23.61 15.43
N GLU A 100 -17.41 -23.60 16.65
CA GLU A 100 -17.55 -24.81 17.44
C GLU A 100 -18.32 -25.83 16.59
N ASP A 101 -17.64 -26.91 16.18
CA ASP A 101 -18.31 -28.08 15.67
C ASP A 101 -19.28 -28.52 16.77
N GLU A 102 -20.57 -28.20 16.64
CA GLU A 102 -21.62 -28.76 17.48
C GLU A 102 -21.65 -30.28 17.23
N LYS A 103 -20.75 -31.01 17.86
CA LYS A 103 -20.83 -32.46 18.03
C LYS A 103 -21.90 -32.76 19.05
N GLN A 104 -23.16 -32.56 18.69
CA GLN A 104 -24.27 -33.11 19.46
C GLN A 104 -25.44 -33.55 18.57
N PHE A 105 -25.43 -34.85 18.29
CA PHE A 105 -26.58 -35.75 18.15
C PHE A 105 -27.63 -35.46 17.07
N GLY A 106 -27.73 -36.41 16.14
CA GLY A 106 -28.60 -36.36 14.96
C GLY A 106 -30.05 -35.93 15.18
N ARG A 107 -30.50 -35.04 14.28
CA ARG A 107 -31.84 -35.05 13.72
C ARG A 107 -31.82 -34.37 12.36
N ALA A 108 -32.53 -34.96 11.39
CA ALA A 108 -32.60 -34.49 10.02
C ALA A 108 -33.14 -33.05 9.91
N ALA A 109 -32.34 -32.16 9.35
CA ALA A 109 -32.78 -30.89 8.77
C ALA A 109 -31.79 -30.48 7.67
N ASP A 110 -32.35 -29.84 6.65
CA ASP A 110 -31.80 -29.38 5.36
C ASP A 110 -30.39 -28.75 5.45
N PRO A 111 -29.45 -28.99 4.50
CA PRO A 111 -28.17 -28.31 4.49
C PRO A 111 -28.37 -26.92 3.86
N GLU A 112 -28.97 -25.98 4.60
CA GLU A 112 -28.69 -24.58 4.32
C GLU A 112 -27.21 -24.35 4.63
N LEU A 113 -26.46 -24.09 3.55
CA LEU A 113 -25.06 -23.72 3.57
C LEU A 113 -24.88 -22.53 4.52
N GLU A 114 -24.53 -22.79 5.78
CA GLU A 114 -24.04 -21.73 6.66
C GLU A 114 -22.77 -21.19 6.03
N GLU A 115 -22.88 -20.02 5.39
CA GLU A 115 -21.74 -19.25 4.96
C GLU A 115 -20.84 -19.03 6.19
N PRO A 116 -19.52 -19.25 6.09
CA PRO A 116 -18.63 -18.92 7.19
C PRO A 116 -18.85 -17.43 7.50
N LYS A 117 -19.33 -17.12 8.71
CA LYS A 117 -19.54 -15.75 9.21
C LYS A 117 -18.19 -15.06 9.42
N ASN A 118 -17.42 -14.90 8.35
CA ASN A 118 -16.22 -14.10 8.37
C ASN A 118 -16.69 -12.65 8.47
N ALA A 119 -16.46 -11.98 9.59
CA ALA A 119 -16.75 -10.57 9.68
C ALA A 119 -15.83 -9.79 8.72
N SER A 120 -16.33 -8.73 8.10
CA SER A 120 -15.47 -7.79 7.37
C SER A 120 -14.42 -7.21 8.33
N LEU A 121 -13.16 -7.13 7.90
CA LEU A 121 -12.11 -6.51 8.69
C LEU A 121 -11.88 -5.06 8.26
N GLN A 122 -11.63 -4.20 9.24
CA GLN A 122 -11.25 -2.81 9.03
C GLN A 122 -9.91 -2.54 9.72
N ALA A 123 -9.05 -1.77 9.07
CA ALA A 123 -7.78 -1.36 9.67
C ALA A 123 -7.37 0.04 9.21
N GLN A 124 -6.69 0.75 10.10
CA GLN A 124 -6.02 2.00 9.79
C GLN A 124 -4.52 1.73 9.65
N VAL A 125 -3.97 2.14 8.51
CA VAL A 125 -2.56 1.97 8.16
C VAL A 125 -1.91 3.33 8.07
N VAL A 126 -0.83 3.49 8.82
CA VAL A 126 -0.05 4.73 8.86
C VAL A 126 1.20 4.56 8.00
N LEU A 127 1.42 5.47 7.05
CA LEU A 127 2.64 5.57 6.27
C LEU A 127 3.42 6.81 6.70
N SER A 128 4.66 6.61 7.15
CA SER A 128 5.60 7.68 7.45
C SER A 128 6.67 7.72 6.36
N PHE A 129 6.84 8.88 5.75
CA PHE A 129 7.87 9.17 4.76
C PHE A 129 8.84 10.19 5.33
N GLN A 130 10.13 9.87 5.24
CA GLN A 130 11.20 10.70 5.76
C GLN A 130 12.23 10.94 4.65
N ALA A 131 12.36 12.17 4.17
CA ALA A 131 13.37 12.56 3.22
C ALA A 131 13.85 13.97 3.54
N TYR A 132 15.07 14.10 4.05
CA TYR A 132 15.58 15.39 4.53
C TYR A 132 15.46 16.50 3.45
N PRO A 133 14.83 17.65 3.76
CA PRO A 133 14.35 18.11 5.07
C PRO A 133 12.84 17.88 5.35
N THR A 134 12.14 17.14 4.49
CA THR A 134 10.69 16.91 4.55
C THR A 134 10.31 15.60 5.23
N ASP A 135 9.42 15.70 6.21
CA ASP A 135 8.79 14.55 6.86
C ASP A 135 7.28 14.62 6.61
N ARG A 136 6.71 13.51 6.14
CA ARG A 136 5.31 13.44 5.74
C ARG A 136 4.66 12.16 6.27
N CYS A 137 3.39 12.25 6.60
CA CYS A 137 2.68 11.20 7.29
C CYS A 137 1.26 11.08 6.78
N VAL A 138 0.85 9.86 6.45
CA VAL A 138 -0.41 9.59 5.76
C VAL A 138 -1.17 8.49 6.48
N LEU A 139 -2.48 8.68 6.66
CA LEU A 139 -3.38 7.69 7.23
C LEU A 139 -4.30 7.13 6.14
N LEU A 140 -4.31 5.82 6.03
CA LEU A 140 -5.21 5.08 5.14
C LEU A 140 -6.15 4.23 5.96
N GLU A 141 -7.41 4.20 5.55
CA GLU A 141 -8.39 3.24 6.02
C GLU A 141 -8.62 2.16 4.97
N VAL A 142 -8.63 0.93 5.46
CA VAL A 142 -8.77 -0.28 4.67
C VAL A 142 -9.96 -1.08 5.18
N GLN A 143 -10.86 -1.43 4.27
CA GLN A 143 -11.94 -2.37 4.54
C GLN A 143 -11.81 -3.61 3.65
N VAL A 144 -11.78 -4.78 4.29
CA VAL A 144 -11.69 -6.10 3.65
C VAL A 144 -13.00 -6.85 3.89
N PRO A 145 -13.79 -7.13 2.84
CA PRO A 145 -15.02 -7.91 2.99
C PRO A 145 -14.74 -9.33 3.47
N ALA A 146 -15.72 -9.91 4.17
CA ALA A 146 -15.77 -11.29 4.65
C ALA A 146 -15.12 -12.33 3.72
N ALA A 147 -15.46 -12.27 2.43
CA ALA A 147 -15.02 -13.19 1.40
C ALA A 147 -13.50 -13.19 1.17
N PHE A 148 -12.81 -12.11 1.52
CA PHE A 148 -11.36 -11.93 1.35
C PHE A 148 -10.59 -12.03 2.68
N VAL A 149 -11.28 -12.32 3.78
CA VAL A 149 -10.65 -12.55 5.08
C VAL A 149 -10.19 -14.00 5.15
N GLN A 150 -9.10 -14.32 4.44
CA GLN A 150 -8.41 -15.61 4.55
C GLN A 150 -6.96 -15.42 5.04
N PRO A 151 -6.43 -16.37 5.83
CA PRO A 151 -5.02 -16.35 6.25
C PRO A 151 -4.08 -16.35 5.04
N GLY A 152 -3.18 -15.36 4.97
CA GLY A 152 -2.13 -15.30 3.93
C GLY A 152 -2.49 -14.60 2.63
N GLN A 153 -3.70 -14.05 2.49
CA GLN A 153 -4.10 -13.29 1.31
C GLN A 153 -3.43 -11.90 1.31
N SER A 154 -2.68 -11.61 0.25
CA SER A 154 -1.91 -10.36 0.11
C SER A 154 -2.76 -9.27 -0.50
N VAL A 155 -3.10 -8.26 0.29
CA VAL A 155 -3.77 -7.06 -0.20
C VAL A 155 -2.74 -6.04 -0.65
N VAL A 156 -2.83 -5.53 -1.89
CA VAL A 156 -1.95 -4.48 -2.40
C VAL A 156 -2.64 -3.13 -2.41
N TRP A 157 -1.98 -2.13 -1.84
CA TRP A 157 -2.36 -0.72 -1.90
C TRP A 157 -1.42 0.03 -2.82
N LEU A 158 -1.84 1.14 -3.44
CA LEU A 158 -0.96 2.10 -4.09
C LEU A 158 -1.33 3.49 -3.57
N SER A 159 -0.39 4.14 -2.87
CA SER A 159 -0.49 5.55 -2.54
C SER A 159 0.61 6.30 -3.29
N SER A 160 0.30 7.43 -3.92
CA SER A 160 1.34 8.34 -4.44
C SER A 160 1.47 9.49 -3.45
N ILE A 161 2.67 9.64 -2.90
CA ILE A 161 3.04 10.66 -1.90
C ILE A 161 4.03 11.63 -2.53
#